data_AF-A0AAE3UE61-F1
#
_entry.id   AF-A0AAE3UE61-F1
#
_cell.length_a   1.000
_cell.length_b   1.000
_cell.length_c   1.000
_cell.angle_alpha   90.00
_cell.angle_beta   90.00
_cell.angle_gamma   90.00
#
_symmetry.space_group_name_H-M   'P 1'
#
loop_
_entity.id
_entity.type
_entity.pdbx_description
1 polymer ?
#
loop_
_entity_poly.entity_id
_entity_poly.type
_entity_poly.pdbx_seq_one_letter_code
_entity_poly.pdbx_strand_id
1 'polypeptide(L)'
;MKSSHPTLYTLLYSAGITLFCTGFLFAVVSLLSGFLPGLMCILLMVIGYVIVRSMNHDTFTLPFVSVSKWNVDLSSINYLYIFKSIVKSTFVTLLILALVISCIFIFGQNYFHKRNTRQECDQIVSALQFYKESTKTYPATLTEIIGNDPLRRDWDKDSWENVYQYNTLNNGQSFMLRSSGADGNTDTEDDLLYQVR
;
A
#
# COMPACT_ATOMS: atom_id res chain seq x y z
N MET A 1 2.80 -35.16 36.49
CA MET A 1 2.63 -34.63 35.12
C MET A 1 3.76 -33.65 34.86
N LYS A 2 4.74 -34.01 34.01
CA LYS A 2 5.87 -33.13 33.67
C LYS A 2 5.43 -32.27 32.49
N SER A 3 5.24 -30.97 32.72
CA SER A 3 4.92 -30.02 31.66
C SER A 3 6.01 -30.09 30.59
N SER A 4 5.64 -30.60 29.40
CA SER A 4 6.48 -30.65 28.22
C SER A 4 6.54 -29.25 27.61
N HIS A 5 7.30 -28.35 28.26
CA HIS A 5 7.62 -27.07 27.65
C HIS A 5 8.51 -27.32 26.43
N PRO A 6 8.15 -26.79 25.24
CA PRO A 6 9.01 -26.91 24.08
C PRO A 6 10.35 -26.27 24.40
N THR A 7 11.44 -26.99 24.13
CA THR A 7 12.78 -26.44 24.32
C THR A 7 12.96 -25.29 23.34
N LEU A 8 13.67 -24.23 23.74
CA LEU A 8 13.96 -23.05 22.92
C LEU A 8 14.43 -23.43 21.49
N TYR A 9 15.17 -24.54 21.40
CA TYR A 9 15.62 -25.15 20.16
C TYR A 9 14.47 -25.54 19.20
N THR A 10 13.45 -26.26 19.71
CA THR A 10 12.28 -26.66 18.91
C THR A 10 11.48 -25.46 18.39
N LEU A 11 11.40 -24.39 19.18
CA LEU A 11 10.75 -23.15 18.78
C LEU A 11 11.51 -22.45 17.65
N LEU A 12 12.82 -22.27 17.81
CA LEU A 12 13.66 -21.63 16.80
C LEU A 12 13.71 -22.40 15.48
N TYR A 13 13.78 -23.73 15.53
CA TYR A 13 13.74 -24.57 14.34
C TYR A 13 12.39 -24.44 13.60
N SER A 14 11.27 -24.49 14.34
CA SER A 14 9.94 -24.30 13.76
C SER A 14 9.77 -22.91 13.14
N ALA A 15 10.35 -21.88 13.75
CA ALA A 15 10.35 -20.52 13.23
C ALA A 15 11.15 -20.41 11.93
N GLY A 16 12.33 -21.05 11.85
CA GLY A 16 13.16 -21.08 10.64
C GLY A 16 12.46 -21.73 9.44
N ILE A 17 11.80 -22.88 9.65
CA ILE A 17 10.99 -23.54 8.60
C ILE A 17 9.84 -22.64 8.17
N THR A 18 9.13 -22.05 9.13
CA THR A 18 8.00 -21.16 8.84
C THR A 18 8.43 -19.97 8.00
N LEU A 19 9.57 -19.34 8.35
CA LEU A 19 10.15 -18.23 7.58
C LEU A 19 10.54 -18.63 6.16
N PHE A 20 11.18 -19.80 6.00
CA PHE A 20 11.59 -20.30 4.69
C PHE A 20 10.37 -20.60 3.79
N CYS A 21 9.39 -21.35 4.30
CA CYS A 21 8.18 -21.70 3.55
C CYS A 21 7.34 -20.47 3.21
N THR A 22 7.23 -19.52 4.13
CA THR A 22 6.52 -18.26 3.88
C THR A 22 7.23 -17.44 2.81
N GLY A 23 8.56 -17.27 2.92
CA GLY A 23 9.35 -16.57 1.90
C GLY A 23 9.25 -17.22 0.51
N PHE A 24 9.25 -18.55 0.44
CA PHE A 24 9.08 -19.29 -0.82
C PHE A 24 7.68 -19.09 -1.41
N LEU A 25 6.62 -19.17 -0.60
CA LEU A 25 5.25 -18.95 -1.05
C LEU A 25 5.06 -17.53 -1.62
N PHE A 26 5.58 -16.52 -0.90
CA PHE A 26 5.56 -15.14 -1.40
C PHE A 26 6.32 -15.00 -2.72
N ALA A 27 7.49 -15.63 -2.86
CA ALA A 27 8.27 -15.59 -4.09
C ALA A 27 7.50 -16.18 -5.29
N VAL A 28 6.78 -17.28 -5.09
CA VAL A 28 5.92 -17.89 -6.13
C VAL A 28 4.75 -16.98 -6.50
N VAL A 29 4.07 -16.40 -5.51
CA VAL A 29 2.95 -15.47 -5.75
C VAL A 29 3.43 -14.23 -6.51
N SER A 30 4.58 -13.67 -6.14
CA SER A 30 5.19 -12.54 -6.85
C SER A 30 5.52 -12.88 -8.31
N LEU A 31 6.11 -14.05 -8.56
CA LEU A 31 6.38 -14.51 -9.94
C LEU A 31 5.10 -14.62 -10.78
N LEU A 32 4.01 -15.12 -10.20
CA LEU A 32 2.72 -15.26 -10.90
C LEU A 32 2.04 -13.92 -11.18
N SER A 33 2.24 -12.91 -10.33
CA SER A 33 1.68 -11.57 -10.51
C SER A 33 2.53 -10.66 -11.39
N GLY A 34 3.66 -11.15 -11.92
CA GLY A 34 4.61 -10.35 -12.71
C GLY A 34 5.39 -9.33 -11.87
N PHE A 35 5.26 -9.39 -10.55
CA PHE A 35 6.01 -8.56 -9.62
C PHE A 35 7.33 -9.29 -9.30
N LEU A 36 8.47 -8.68 -9.59
CA LEU A 36 9.76 -9.30 -9.24
C LEU A 36 9.75 -9.64 -7.74
N PRO A 37 10.01 -10.90 -7.33
CA PRO A 37 10.06 -11.23 -5.91
C PRO A 37 11.09 -10.31 -5.26
N GLY A 38 10.60 -9.38 -4.44
CA GLY A 38 11.44 -8.33 -3.88
C GLY A 38 12.62 -8.95 -3.13
N LEU A 39 13.75 -8.25 -3.10
CA LEU A 39 14.97 -8.62 -2.38
C LEU A 39 14.68 -9.09 -0.93
N MET A 40 13.60 -8.59 -0.33
CA MET A 40 13.06 -9.01 0.97
C MET A 40 12.63 -10.49 1.03
N CYS A 41 11.98 -11.05 0.00
CA CYS A 41 11.55 -12.46 0.00
C CYS A 41 12.75 -13.40 -0.04
N ILE A 42 13.75 -13.06 -0.84
CA ILE A 42 15.02 -13.79 -0.93
C ILE A 42 15.75 -13.72 0.41
N LEU A 43 15.79 -12.54 1.06
CA LEU A 43 16.35 -12.38 2.40
C LEU A 43 15.63 -13.25 3.45
N LEU A 44 14.30 -13.29 3.45
CA LEU A 44 13.53 -14.14 4.37
C LEU A 44 13.83 -15.62 4.17
N MET A 45 13.95 -16.07 2.92
CA MET A 45 14.37 -17.44 2.60
C MET A 45 15.79 -17.73 3.09
N VAL A 46 16.74 -16.82 2.86
CA VAL A 46 18.13 -16.98 3.30
C VAL A 46 18.23 -17.01 4.82
N ILE A 47 17.53 -16.12 5.54
CA ILE A 47 17.51 -16.08 7.00
C ILE A 47 16.90 -17.37 7.57
N GLY A 48 15.74 -17.79 7.06
CA GLY A 48 15.11 -19.05 7.47
C GLY A 48 16.03 -20.25 7.24
N TYR A 49 16.68 -20.30 6.08
CA TYR A 49 17.65 -21.33 5.74
C TYR A 49 18.86 -21.33 6.68
N VAL A 50 19.44 -20.16 6.98
CA VAL A 50 20.60 -20.03 7.89
C VAL A 50 20.24 -20.46 9.30
N ILE A 51 19.06 -20.12 9.80
CA ILE A 51 18.56 -20.55 11.12
C ILE A 51 18.41 -22.08 11.16
N VAL A 52 17.79 -22.67 10.14
CA VAL A 52 17.63 -24.13 10.06
C VAL A 52 18.98 -24.83 9.96
N ARG A 53 19.92 -24.27 9.19
CA ARG A 53 21.26 -24.83 8.99
C ARG A 53 22.15 -24.72 10.22
N SER A 54 22.14 -23.58 10.92
CA SER A 54 22.95 -23.37 12.13
C SER A 54 22.51 -24.26 13.29
N MET A 55 21.27 -24.73 13.28
CA MET A 55 20.73 -25.63 14.30
C MET A 55 20.96 -27.09 13.99
N ASN A 56 21.33 -27.44 12.76
CA ASN A 56 21.47 -28.81 12.29
C ASN A 56 22.93 -29.16 11.97
N HIS A 57 23.85 -28.93 12.91
CA HIS A 57 25.27 -29.19 12.71
C HIS A 57 25.61 -30.69 12.54
N ASP A 58 24.74 -31.62 12.94
CA ASP A 58 25.07 -33.05 12.95
C ASP A 58 24.21 -33.95 12.02
N THR A 59 23.17 -33.44 11.34
CA THR A 59 22.26 -34.31 10.56
C THR A 59 21.68 -33.68 9.29
N PHE A 60 22.52 -33.28 8.32
CA PHE A 60 22.06 -33.06 6.95
C PHE A 60 23.01 -33.63 5.89
N THR A 61 23.15 -34.96 5.90
CA THR A 61 23.17 -35.68 4.64
C THR A 61 21.78 -35.53 4.02
N LEU A 62 21.71 -35.08 2.76
CA LEU A 62 20.47 -35.02 1.98
C LEU A 62 19.68 -36.32 2.21
N PRO A 63 18.36 -36.29 2.47
CA PRO A 63 17.58 -37.50 2.64
C PRO A 63 17.33 -38.11 1.25
N PHE A 64 18.36 -38.76 0.72
CA PHE A 64 18.20 -39.98 -0.07
C PHE A 64 18.60 -41.18 0.79
N VAL A 65 18.38 -41.07 2.12
CA VAL A 65 18.64 -42.12 3.09
C VAL A 65 17.32 -42.83 3.42
N SER A 66 17.36 -44.14 3.26
CA SER A 66 16.27 -45.10 3.40
C SER A 66 15.38 -44.87 4.62
N VAL A 67 14.07 -44.76 4.35
CA VAL A 67 12.94 -44.64 5.30
C VAL A 67 12.83 -45.83 6.28
N SER A 68 13.70 -46.84 6.21
CA SER A 68 13.50 -48.14 6.86
C SER A 68 13.90 -48.27 8.34
N LYS A 69 14.43 -47.22 9.00
CA LYS A 69 15.01 -47.37 10.35
C LYS A 69 14.49 -46.46 11.46
N TRP A 70 13.47 -45.64 11.18
CA TRP A 70 12.81 -44.85 12.20
C TRP A 70 11.45 -45.45 12.51
N ASN A 71 11.38 -46.32 13.52
CA ASN A 71 10.12 -46.74 14.16
C ASN A 71 9.56 -45.58 14.99
N VAL A 72 9.27 -44.46 14.34
CA VAL A 72 8.50 -43.37 14.92
C VAL A 72 7.04 -43.78 14.80
N ASP A 73 6.39 -43.98 15.94
CA ASP A 73 4.98 -44.34 16.00
C ASP A 73 4.11 -43.15 15.55
N LEU A 74 3.96 -43.02 14.24
CA LEU A 74 3.20 -41.98 13.53
C LEU A 74 1.71 -41.97 13.93
N SER A 75 1.22 -43.01 14.61
CA SER A 75 -0.17 -43.11 15.11
C SER A 75 -0.47 -42.10 16.24
N SER A 76 0.56 -41.61 16.93
CA SER A 76 0.44 -40.67 18.05
C SER A 76 0.41 -39.18 17.62
N ILE A 77 0.76 -38.88 16.37
CA ILE A 77 0.78 -37.52 15.85
C ILE A 77 -0.61 -37.16 15.34
N ASN A 78 -1.29 -36.27 16.06
CA ASN A 78 -2.59 -35.77 15.65
C ASN A 78 -2.42 -34.72 14.54
N TYR A 79 -2.22 -35.19 13.29
CA TYR A 79 -2.02 -34.35 12.10
C TYR A 79 -3.08 -33.26 11.95
N LEU A 80 -4.31 -33.53 12.38
CA LEU A 80 -5.42 -32.57 12.36
C LEU A 80 -5.12 -31.34 13.23
N TYR A 81 -4.44 -31.51 14.36
CA TYR A 81 -4.08 -30.41 15.26
C TYR A 81 -2.99 -29.52 14.65
N ILE A 82 -1.94 -30.11 14.09
CA ILE A 82 -0.85 -29.38 13.43
C ILE A 82 -1.40 -28.61 12.22
N PHE A 83 -2.22 -29.26 11.40
CA PHE A 83 -2.87 -28.64 10.26
C PHE A 83 -3.76 -27.45 10.67
N LYS A 84 -4.60 -27.62 11.69
CA LYS A 84 -5.42 -26.52 12.24
C LYS A 84 -4.56 -25.35 12.73
N SER A 85 -3.43 -25.62 13.38
CA SER A 85 -2.51 -24.58 13.86
C SER A 85 -1.88 -23.80 12.72
N ILE A 86 -1.45 -24.49 11.65
CA ILE A 86 -0.84 -23.86 10.47
C ILE A 86 -1.87 -22.99 9.75
N VAL A 87 -3.07 -23.53 9.46
CA VAL A 87 -4.15 -22.79 8.78
C VAL A 87 -4.53 -21.54 9.56
N LYS A 88 -4.67 -21.64 10.90
CA LYS A 88 -4.96 -20.49 11.75
C LYS A 88 -3.86 -19.43 11.66
N SER A 89 -2.59 -19.83 11.73
CA SER A 89 -1.44 -18.91 11.65
C SER A 89 -1.42 -18.18 10.31
N THR A 90 -1.53 -18.91 9.20
CA THR A 90 -1.54 -18.34 7.84
C THR A 90 -2.70 -17.37 7.64
N PHE A 91 -3.90 -17.71 8.14
CA PHE A 91 -5.07 -16.82 8.05
C PHE A 91 -4.85 -15.50 8.79
N VAL A 92 -4.30 -15.56 10.01
CA VAL A 92 -3.97 -14.35 10.79
C VAL A 92 -2.93 -13.50 10.07
N THR A 93 -1.87 -14.11 9.51
CA THR A 93 -0.85 -13.38 8.75
C THR A 93 -1.44 -12.69 7.53
N LEU A 94 -2.29 -13.38 6.76
CA LEU A 94 -2.95 -12.79 5.58
C LEU A 94 -3.87 -11.64 5.96
N LEU A 95 -4.60 -11.76 7.07
CA LEU A 95 -5.48 -10.70 7.56
C LEU A 95 -4.70 -9.46 7.97
N ILE A 96 -3.58 -9.62 8.68
CA ILE A 96 -2.69 -8.50 9.03
C ILE A 96 -2.14 -7.83 7.77
N LEU A 97 -1.68 -8.62 6.79
CA LEU A 97 -1.15 -8.08 5.55
C LEU A 97 -2.22 -7.28 4.77
N ALA A 98 -3.44 -7.81 4.67
CA ALA A 98 -4.55 -7.14 4.02
C ALA A 98 -4.88 -5.79 4.69
N LEU A 99 -4.86 -5.74 6.03
CA LEU A 99 -5.06 -4.51 6.78
C LEU A 99 -3.94 -3.48 6.51
N VAL A 100 -2.68 -3.91 6.49
CA VAL A 100 -1.54 -3.02 6.20
C VAL A 100 -1.62 -2.46 4.79
N ILE A 101 -1.91 -3.29 3.78
CA ILE A 101 -2.08 -2.85 2.39
C ILE A 101 -3.25 -1.87 2.28
N SER A 102 -4.37 -2.17 2.93
CA SER A 102 -5.53 -1.27 2.94
C SER A 102 -5.19 0.09 3.57
N CYS A 103 -4.44 0.11 4.68
CA CYS A 103 -3.98 1.34 5.29
C CYS A 103 -3.08 2.14 4.34
N ILE A 104 -2.07 1.50 3.75
CA ILE A 104 -1.15 2.17 2.80
C ILE A 104 -1.93 2.75 1.62
N PHE A 105 -2.92 2.03 1.10
CA PHE A 105 -3.74 2.51 0.00
C PHE A 105 -4.56 3.74 0.40
N ILE A 106 -5.29 3.69 1.53
CA ILE A 106 -6.12 4.81 1.98
C ILE A 106 -5.28 6.06 2.27
N PHE A 107 -4.19 5.93 3.03
CA PHE A 107 -3.33 7.07 3.36
C PHE A 107 -2.52 7.57 2.15
N GLY A 108 -2.09 6.66 1.27
CA GLY A 108 -1.37 6.99 0.05
C GLY A 108 -2.23 7.81 -0.89
N GLN A 109 -3.48 7.42 -1.11
CA GLN A 109 -4.41 8.15 -1.96
C GLN A 109 -4.54 9.60 -1.49
N ASN A 110 -4.81 9.83 -0.21
CA ASN A 110 -5.00 11.19 0.31
C ASN A 110 -3.78 12.10 0.11
N TYR A 111 -2.57 11.55 0.26
CA TYR A 111 -1.33 12.29 0.00
C TYR A 111 -1.18 12.66 -1.50
N PHE A 112 -1.44 11.72 -2.41
CA PHE A 112 -1.35 11.97 -3.84
C PHE A 112 -2.42 12.95 -4.32
N HIS A 113 -3.66 12.81 -3.83
CA HIS A 113 -4.77 13.70 -4.18
C HIS A 113 -4.43 15.14 -3.79
N LYS A 114 -3.97 15.37 -2.55
CA LYS A 114 -3.57 16.71 -2.09
C LYS A 114 -2.47 17.33 -2.93
N ARG A 115 -1.49 16.53 -3.35
CA ARG A 115 -0.40 17.00 -4.21
C ARG A 115 -0.90 17.35 -5.60
N ASN A 116 -1.73 16.51 -6.20
CA ASN A 116 -2.27 16.70 -7.54
C ASN A 116 -3.20 17.93 -7.58
N THR A 117 -4.16 18.03 -6.67
CA THR A 117 -5.03 19.21 -6.54
C THR A 117 -4.24 20.51 -6.42
N ARG A 118 -3.14 20.52 -5.64
CA ARG A 118 -2.28 21.70 -5.54
C ARG A 118 -1.63 22.07 -6.88
N GLN A 119 -1.12 21.08 -7.59
CA GLN A 119 -0.51 21.28 -8.91
C GLN A 119 -1.53 21.74 -9.95
N GLU A 120 -2.74 21.17 -9.94
CA GLU A 120 -3.86 21.58 -10.78
C GLU A 120 -4.27 23.03 -10.48
N CYS A 121 -4.45 23.40 -9.21
CA CYS A 121 -4.71 24.78 -8.81
C CYS A 121 -3.65 25.76 -9.34
N ASP A 122 -2.37 25.42 -9.21
CA ASP A 122 -1.26 26.25 -9.71
C ASP A 122 -1.34 26.43 -11.25
N GLN A 123 -1.76 25.39 -11.99
CA GLN A 123 -1.99 25.45 -13.44
C GLN A 123 -3.22 26.28 -13.79
N ILE A 124 -4.33 26.10 -13.07
CA ILE A 124 -5.56 26.88 -13.24
C ILE A 124 -5.27 28.37 -13.00
N VAL A 125 -4.57 28.70 -11.92
CA VAL A 125 -4.17 30.08 -11.60
C VAL A 125 -3.32 30.68 -12.72
N SER A 126 -2.36 29.91 -13.25
CA SER A 126 -1.52 30.35 -14.37
C SER A 126 -2.35 30.59 -15.64
N ALA A 127 -3.32 29.73 -15.94
CA ALA A 127 -4.23 29.89 -17.07
C ALA A 127 -5.16 31.11 -16.91
N LEU A 128 -5.65 31.36 -15.69
CA LEU A 128 -6.44 32.55 -15.35
C LEU A 128 -5.64 33.84 -15.55
N GLN A 129 -4.37 33.85 -15.12
CA GLN A 129 -3.46 34.99 -15.33
C GLN A 129 -3.24 35.26 -16.83
N PHE A 130 -2.94 34.22 -17.60
CA PHE A 130 -2.77 34.33 -19.05
C PHE A 130 -4.05 34.83 -19.74
N TYR A 131 -5.23 34.34 -19.31
CA TYR A 131 -6.51 34.85 -19.79
C TYR A 131 -6.62 36.36 -19.53
N LYS A 132 -6.40 36.81 -18.29
CA LYS A 132 -6.46 38.24 -17.93
C LYS A 132 -5.47 39.09 -18.73
N GLU A 133 -4.28 38.60 -19.04
CA GLU A 133 -3.32 39.35 -19.86
C GLU A 133 -3.90 39.70 -21.25
N SER A 134 -4.64 38.76 -21.84
CA SER A 134 -5.27 38.88 -23.15
C SER A 134 -6.58 39.68 -23.14
N THR A 135 -7.45 39.49 -22.15
CA THR A 135 -8.81 40.07 -22.10
C THR A 135 -8.95 41.25 -21.13
N LYS A 136 -7.91 41.54 -20.33
CA LYS A 136 -7.87 42.55 -19.25
C LYS A 136 -8.74 42.24 -18.03
N THR A 137 -9.50 41.16 -18.04
CA THR A 137 -10.35 40.70 -16.93
C THR A 137 -10.23 39.19 -16.77
N TYR A 138 -10.44 38.68 -15.55
CA TYR A 138 -10.61 37.25 -15.34
C TYR A 138 -11.93 36.76 -15.98
N PRO A 139 -11.99 35.49 -16.42
CA PRO A 139 -13.21 34.91 -17.00
C PRO A 139 -14.33 34.87 -15.96
N ALA A 140 -15.60 34.89 -16.38
CA ALA A 140 -16.71 34.80 -15.43
C ALA A 140 -16.83 33.39 -14.83
N THR A 141 -16.35 32.38 -15.56
CA THR A 141 -16.45 30.97 -15.18
C THR A 141 -15.17 30.19 -15.54
N LEU A 142 -14.86 29.12 -14.79
CA LEU A 142 -13.74 28.22 -15.12
C LEU A 142 -13.93 27.53 -16.48
N THR A 143 -15.17 27.28 -16.90
CA THR A 143 -15.47 26.64 -18.18
C THR A 143 -14.93 27.42 -19.39
N GLU A 144 -14.76 28.74 -19.28
CA GLU A 144 -14.14 29.56 -20.33
C GLU A 144 -12.65 29.23 -20.55
N ILE A 145 -11.90 28.90 -19.49
CA ILE A 145 -10.49 28.50 -19.61
C ILE A 145 -10.31 27.01 -19.86
N ILE A 146 -11.30 26.18 -19.51
CA ILE A 146 -11.36 24.76 -19.88
C ILE A 146 -11.61 24.63 -21.37
N GLY A 147 -12.64 25.33 -21.87
CA GLY A 147 -13.03 25.34 -23.28
C GLY A 147 -13.17 23.93 -23.85
N ASN A 148 -12.51 23.69 -24.98
CA ASN A 148 -12.45 22.37 -25.65
C ASN A 148 -11.05 21.75 -25.57
N ASP A 149 -10.23 22.14 -24.58
CA ASP A 149 -8.88 21.61 -24.39
C ASP A 149 -8.95 20.25 -23.65
N PRO A 150 -8.54 19.13 -24.28
CA PRO A 150 -8.54 17.82 -23.63
C PRO A 150 -7.68 17.77 -22.36
N LEU A 151 -6.66 18.62 -22.25
CA LEU A 151 -5.77 18.65 -21.08
C LEU A 151 -6.39 19.33 -19.85
N ARG A 152 -7.51 20.06 -20.04
CA ARG A 152 -8.18 20.83 -18.99
C ARG A 152 -9.58 20.30 -18.66
N ARG A 153 -9.98 19.19 -19.29
CA ARG A 153 -11.34 18.66 -19.17
C ARG A 153 -11.75 18.41 -17.72
N ASP A 154 -10.80 18.00 -16.90
CA ASP A 154 -11.01 17.60 -15.52
C ASP A 154 -10.77 18.76 -14.52
N TRP A 155 -10.58 20.00 -15.00
CA TRP A 155 -10.39 21.18 -14.14
C TRP A 155 -11.70 21.72 -13.54
N ASP A 156 -12.83 21.04 -13.73
CA ASP A 156 -14.07 21.34 -13.04
C ASP A 156 -14.09 20.81 -11.60
N LYS A 157 -13.23 19.83 -11.28
CA LYS A 157 -13.14 19.19 -9.97
C LYS A 157 -11.70 18.99 -9.51
N ASP A 158 -11.53 18.88 -8.20
CA ASP A 158 -10.26 18.47 -7.62
C ASP A 158 -10.06 16.94 -7.67
N SER A 159 -8.89 16.48 -7.22
CA SER A 159 -8.56 15.05 -7.21
C SER A 159 -9.51 14.20 -6.34
N TRP A 160 -10.27 14.79 -5.41
CA TRP A 160 -11.28 14.10 -4.60
C TRP A 160 -12.69 14.18 -5.22
N GLU A 161 -12.80 14.60 -6.49
CA GLU A 161 -14.05 14.77 -7.23
C GLU A 161 -14.95 15.90 -6.71
N ASN A 162 -14.43 16.78 -5.87
CA ASN A 162 -15.16 17.96 -5.40
C ASN A 162 -15.05 19.09 -6.42
N VAL A 163 -16.18 19.75 -6.72
CA VAL A 163 -16.22 20.85 -7.69
C VAL A 163 -15.45 22.06 -7.16
N TYR A 164 -14.55 22.63 -7.98
CA TYR A 164 -13.85 23.86 -7.60
C TYR A 164 -14.81 25.03 -7.46
N GLN A 165 -14.64 25.82 -6.39
CA GLN A 165 -15.38 27.05 -6.19
C GLN A 165 -14.59 28.21 -6.75
N TYR A 166 -15.10 28.79 -7.83
CA TYR A 166 -14.48 29.92 -8.51
C TYR A 166 -15.40 31.13 -8.52
N ASN A 167 -14.89 32.27 -8.07
CA ASN A 167 -15.60 33.54 -8.08
C ASN A 167 -14.68 34.68 -8.53
N THR A 168 -15.17 35.52 -9.43
CA THR A 168 -14.53 36.80 -9.76
C THR A 168 -14.94 37.89 -8.78
N LEU A 169 -14.00 38.78 -8.45
CA LEU A 169 -14.19 39.92 -7.55
C LEU A 169 -13.80 41.21 -8.28
N ASN A 170 -14.23 42.36 -7.75
CA ASN A 170 -13.87 43.70 -8.25
C ASN A 170 -14.08 43.85 -9.77
N ASN A 171 -15.24 43.44 -10.29
CA ASN A 171 -15.57 43.48 -11.72
C ASN A 171 -14.54 42.71 -12.61
N GLY A 172 -14.10 41.53 -12.16
CA GLY A 172 -13.17 40.68 -12.91
C GLY A 172 -11.70 41.07 -12.75
N GLN A 173 -11.36 41.96 -11.81
CA GLN A 173 -9.96 42.35 -11.56
C GLN A 173 -9.24 41.41 -10.60
N SER A 174 -9.97 40.72 -9.74
CA SER A 174 -9.45 39.71 -8.81
C SER A 174 -10.29 38.43 -8.90
N PHE A 175 -9.77 37.33 -8.37
CA PHE A 175 -10.51 36.07 -8.29
C PHE A 175 -10.23 35.34 -6.99
N MET A 176 -11.11 34.41 -6.68
CA MET A 176 -10.98 33.41 -5.64
C MET A 176 -11.22 32.04 -6.26
N LEU A 177 -10.27 31.13 -6.05
CA LEU A 177 -10.38 29.71 -6.38
C LEU A 177 -10.22 28.91 -5.08
N ARG A 178 -11.13 27.98 -4.83
CA ARG A 178 -11.12 27.12 -3.65
C ARG A 178 -11.39 25.67 -4.02
N SER A 179 -10.62 24.74 -3.46
CA SER A 179 -10.95 23.30 -3.38
C SER A 179 -11.35 22.96 -1.94
N SER A 180 -12.37 22.11 -1.82
CA SER A 180 -12.94 21.59 -0.57
C SER A 180 -12.14 20.43 0.03
N GLY A 181 -10.96 20.12 -0.51
CA GLY A 181 -10.09 19.12 0.06
C GLY A 181 -10.68 17.71 0.08
N ALA A 182 -10.31 16.94 1.10
CA ALA A 182 -10.65 15.53 1.22
C ALA A 182 -12.02 15.31 1.87
N ASP A 183 -12.48 16.26 2.69
CA ASP A 183 -13.73 16.14 3.43
C ASP A 183 -14.96 16.64 2.63
N GLY A 184 -14.73 17.40 1.55
CA GLY A 184 -15.76 17.90 0.65
C GLY A 184 -16.58 19.06 1.23
N ASN A 185 -16.24 19.55 2.41
CA ASN A 185 -16.87 20.70 3.02
C ASN A 185 -16.13 21.98 2.64
N THR A 186 -16.71 23.13 2.98
CA THR A 186 -16.03 24.41 2.82
C THR A 186 -15.72 25.01 4.17
N ASP A 187 -14.69 25.86 4.19
CA ASP A 187 -14.23 26.60 5.36
C ASP A 187 -13.66 25.68 6.45
N THR A 188 -13.01 24.60 6.02
CA THR A 188 -12.31 23.61 6.84
C THR A 188 -10.78 23.73 6.70
N GLU A 189 -10.02 23.02 7.53
CA GLU A 189 -8.54 23.12 7.55
C GLU A 189 -7.87 22.50 6.32
N ASP A 190 -8.56 21.63 5.59
CA ASP A 190 -8.05 20.96 4.39
C ASP A 190 -8.32 21.72 3.10
N ASP A 191 -9.10 22.80 3.15
CA ASP A 191 -9.36 23.70 2.04
C ASP A 191 -8.07 24.30 1.45
N LEU A 192 -8.03 24.37 0.12
CA LEU A 192 -6.97 25.06 -0.62
C LEU A 192 -7.52 26.33 -1.24
N LEU A 193 -7.14 27.49 -0.69
CA LEU A 193 -7.59 28.81 -1.13
C LEU A 193 -6.50 29.55 -1.93
N TYR A 194 -6.86 29.97 -3.13
CA TYR A 194 -6.03 30.80 -4.01
C TYR A 194 -6.76 32.10 -4.31
N GLN A 195 -6.18 33.23 -3.89
CA GLN A 195 -6.73 34.56 -4.12
C GLN A 195 -5.64 35.48 -4.66
N VAL A 196 -5.91 36.11 -5.79
CA VAL A 196 -5.07 37.19 -6.33
C VAL A 196 -5.81 38.50 -6.14
N ARG A 197 -5.21 39.42 -5.36
CA ARG A 197 -5.73 40.77 -5.11
C ARG A 197 -5.43 41.71 -6.26
#